data_AF-Q2U6C5-F1
#
_entry.id   AF-Q2U6C5-F1
#
_cell.length_a   1.000
_cell.length_b   1.000
_cell.length_c   1.000
_cell.angle_alpha   90.00
_cell.angle_beta   90.00
_cell.angle_gamma   90.00
#
_symmetry.space_group_name_H-M   'P 1'
#
loop_
_entity.id
_entity.type
_entity.pdbx_description
1 polymer ?
#
loop_
_entity_poly.entity_id
_entity_poly.type
_entity_poly.pdbx_seq_one_letter_code
_entity_poly.pdbx_strand_id
1 'polypeptide(L)'
;MEQPQSLRALFAAAKSEKSALESRFDTNTEQYRNDVNATIAKLEECARLVAVLSLFSSNEPLEDIATGDLPYLTVSYHLAELLQRSYTSDRVSSLRRALEQYERYLTRLDDYELLNDKDKKLYERYTANPASFSLTPVNDAAARREVKINRFREEKELKQRLQVKYTLF
;
A
#
# COMPACT_ATOMS: atom_id res chain seq x y z
N MET A 1 -15.80 25.43 -15.54
CA MET A 1 -14.54 24.78 -15.96
C MET A 1 -13.79 24.44 -14.68
N GLU A 2 -13.82 23.18 -14.24
CA GLU A 2 -13.02 22.74 -13.11
C GLU A 2 -11.54 22.76 -13.52
N GLN A 3 -10.70 23.42 -12.73
CA GLN A 3 -9.25 23.34 -12.93
C GLN A 3 -8.81 21.89 -12.68
N PRO A 4 -7.91 21.32 -13.51
CA PRO A 4 -7.39 19.99 -13.24
C PRO A 4 -6.69 19.99 -11.88
N GLN A 5 -7.21 19.22 -10.93
CA GLN A 5 -6.61 19.08 -9.61
C GLN A 5 -5.21 18.48 -9.77
N SER A 6 -4.19 19.10 -9.16
CA SER A 6 -2.83 18.59 -9.25
C SER A 6 -2.71 17.24 -8.54
N LEU A 7 -1.88 16.33 -9.06
CA LEU A 7 -1.61 15.01 -8.46
C LEU A 7 -1.27 15.14 -6.96
N ARG A 8 -0.48 16.15 -6.60
CA ARG A 8 -0.13 16.45 -5.21
C ARG A 8 -1.36 16.73 -4.34
N ALA A 9 -2.25 17.60 -4.80
CA ALA A 9 -3.46 17.96 -4.05
C ALA A 9 -4.42 16.77 -3.96
N LEU A 10 -4.59 16.03 -5.05
CA LEU A 10 -5.44 14.84 -5.10
C LEU A 10 -4.95 13.74 -4.15
N PHE A 11 -3.65 13.45 -4.19
CA PHE A 11 -3.05 12.43 -3.34
C PHE A 11 -3.07 12.81 -1.86
N ALA A 12 -2.81 14.08 -1.53
CA ALA A 12 -2.91 14.58 -0.16
C ALA A 12 -4.35 14.46 0.38
N ALA A 13 -5.36 14.83 -0.43
CA ALA A 13 -6.76 14.66 -0.06
C ALA A 13 -7.12 13.19 0.15
N ALA A 14 -6.76 12.31 -0.78
CA ALA A 14 -7.03 10.88 -0.68
C ALA A 14 -6.39 10.23 0.57
N LYS A 15 -5.16 10.62 0.92
CA LYS A 15 -4.49 10.14 2.14
C LYS A 15 -5.17 10.64 3.42
N SER A 16 -5.60 11.89 3.44
CA SER A 16 -6.34 12.47 4.57
C SER A 16 -7.67 11.75 4.79
N GLU A 17 -8.44 11.56 3.73
CA GLU A 17 -9.72 10.83 3.76
C GLU A 17 -9.53 9.37 4.17
N LYS A 18 -8.53 8.69 3.62
CA LYS A 18 -8.18 7.33 4.05
C LYS A 18 -7.92 7.28 5.55
N SER A 19 -7.07 8.16 6.09
CA SER A 19 -6.78 8.21 7.53
C SER A 19 -8.04 8.43 8.37
N ALA A 20 -8.94 9.33 7.92
CA ALA A 20 -10.24 9.53 8.57
C ALA A 20 -11.10 8.25 8.56
N LEU A 21 -11.14 7.52 7.45
CA LEU A 21 -11.85 6.24 7.33
C LEU A 21 -11.27 5.13 8.23
N GLU A 22 -9.99 5.20 8.60
CA GLU A 22 -9.34 4.21 9.48
C GLU A 22 -9.75 4.35 10.94
N SER A 23 -10.11 5.56 11.36
CA SER A 23 -10.51 5.88 12.73
C SER A 23 -12.02 5.82 12.97
N ARG A 24 -12.80 5.56 11.92
CA ARG A 24 -14.26 5.49 11.98
C ARG A 24 -14.76 4.16 12.56
N PHE A 25 -15.82 4.26 13.36
CA PHE A 25 -16.48 3.10 14.00
C PHE A 25 -17.77 2.67 13.28
N ASP A 26 -18.32 3.52 12.42
CA ASP A 26 -19.60 3.39 11.71
C ASP A 26 -19.45 2.69 10.35
N THR A 27 -18.61 1.64 10.28
CA THR A 27 -18.20 1.03 9.01
C THR A 27 -19.34 0.36 8.25
N ASN A 28 -20.46 0.04 8.90
CA ASN A 28 -21.61 -0.62 8.29
C ASN A 28 -22.59 0.33 7.57
N THR A 29 -22.41 1.64 7.71
CA THR A 29 -23.31 2.66 7.15
C THR A 29 -23.16 2.83 5.64
N GLU A 30 -24.19 3.34 4.97
CA GLU A 30 -24.11 3.71 3.56
C GLU A 30 -23.12 4.86 3.32
N GLN A 31 -23.08 5.83 4.23
CA GLN A 31 -22.13 6.94 4.16
C GLN A 31 -20.68 6.44 4.16
N TYR A 32 -20.32 5.52 5.06
CA TYR A 32 -18.98 4.93 5.07
C TYR A 32 -18.63 4.26 3.74
N ARG A 33 -19.58 3.52 3.14
CA ARG A 33 -19.36 2.87 1.84
C ARG A 33 -19.13 3.88 0.73
N ASN A 34 -19.93 4.95 0.71
CA ASN A 34 -19.80 6.02 -0.27
C ASN A 34 -18.46 6.74 -0.12
N ASP A 35 -18.05 7.04 1.11
CA ASP A 35 -16.76 7.68 1.39
C ASP A 35 -15.59 6.77 0.97
N VAL A 36 -15.63 5.47 1.28
CA VAL A 36 -14.61 4.50 0.84
C VAL A 36 -14.52 4.45 -0.69
N ASN A 37 -15.65 4.35 -1.39
CA ASN A 37 -15.68 4.30 -2.85
C ASN A 37 -15.18 5.60 -3.49
N ALA A 38 -15.52 6.75 -2.91
CA ALA A 38 -15.03 8.05 -3.36
C ALA A 38 -13.52 8.18 -3.18
N THR A 39 -12.97 7.75 -2.03
CA THR A 39 -11.52 7.77 -1.81
C THR A 39 -10.78 6.76 -2.70
N ILE A 40 -11.38 5.58 -2.98
CA ILE A 40 -10.86 4.62 -3.97
C ILE A 40 -10.75 5.29 -5.35
N ALA A 41 -11.80 5.96 -5.82
CA ALA A 41 -11.80 6.64 -7.11
C ALA A 41 -10.70 7.72 -7.20
N LYS A 42 -10.45 8.46 -6.11
CA LYS A 42 -9.34 9.43 -6.05
C LYS A 42 -7.98 8.77 -6.15
N LEU A 43 -7.77 7.62 -5.49
CA LEU A 43 -6.51 6.88 -5.58
C LEU A 43 -6.31 6.23 -6.95
N GLU A 44 -7.38 5.77 -7.59
CA GLU A 44 -7.35 5.29 -8.99
C GLU A 44 -6.94 6.41 -9.94
N GLU A 45 -7.48 7.62 -9.74
CA GLU A 45 -7.07 8.79 -10.53
C GLU A 45 -5.62 9.20 -10.24
N CYS A 46 -5.16 9.15 -9.00
CA CYS A 46 -3.73 9.31 -8.67
C CYS A 46 -2.88 8.29 -9.44
N ALA A 47 -3.27 7.01 -9.45
CA ALA A 47 -2.53 5.97 -10.15
C ALA A 47 -2.48 6.23 -11.67
N ARG A 48 -3.59 6.69 -12.25
CA ARG A 48 -3.66 7.11 -13.65
C ARG A 48 -2.72 8.28 -13.94
N LEU A 49 -2.72 9.30 -13.10
CA LEU A 49 -1.85 10.47 -13.24
C LEU A 49 -0.37 10.11 -13.10
N VAL A 50 0.00 9.26 -12.13
CA VAL A 50 1.36 8.73 -11.99
C VAL A 50 1.83 8.05 -13.27
N ALA A 51 0.97 7.23 -13.89
CA ALA A 51 1.27 6.57 -15.15
C ALA A 51 1.39 7.55 -16.33
N VAL A 52 0.47 8.49 -16.48
CA VAL A 52 0.49 9.48 -17.57
C VAL A 52 1.68 10.42 -17.48
N LEU A 53 2.05 10.83 -16.26
CA LEU A 53 3.24 11.65 -16.01
C LEU A 53 4.54 10.84 -16.10
N SER A 54 4.47 9.52 -16.23
CA SER A 54 5.61 8.60 -16.30
C SER A 54 6.61 8.83 -15.16
N LEU A 55 6.11 9.05 -13.93
CA LEU A 55 6.95 9.42 -12.79
C LEU A 55 7.94 8.32 -12.37
N PHE A 56 7.69 7.07 -12.79
CA PHE A 56 8.49 5.92 -12.38
C PHE A 56 8.80 5.03 -13.57
N SER A 57 10.08 4.67 -13.70
CA SER A 57 10.63 3.73 -14.68
C SER A 57 11.38 2.63 -13.94
N SER A 58 11.22 1.37 -14.36
CA SER A 58 11.94 0.23 -13.76
C SER A 58 13.43 0.20 -14.09
N ASN A 59 13.91 1.11 -14.96
CA ASN A 59 15.30 1.18 -15.40
C ASN A 59 16.05 2.38 -14.80
N GLU A 60 15.40 3.14 -13.91
CA GLU A 60 16.00 4.30 -13.27
C GLU A 60 16.33 3.97 -11.81
N PRO A 61 17.46 4.44 -11.29
CA PRO A 61 17.79 4.28 -9.88
C PRO A 61 16.89 5.16 -9.00
N LEU A 62 16.79 4.82 -7.71
CA LEU A 62 15.96 5.56 -6.75
C LEU A 62 16.38 7.03 -6.63
N GLU A 63 17.67 7.31 -6.75
CA GLU A 63 18.28 8.63 -6.63
C GLU A 63 17.81 9.62 -7.69
N ASP A 64 17.31 9.12 -8.82
CA ASP A 64 16.78 9.94 -9.92
C ASP A 64 15.31 10.34 -9.70
N ILE A 65 14.64 9.76 -8.69
CA ILE A 65 13.29 10.18 -8.31
C ILE A 65 13.37 11.46 -7.47
N ALA A 66 12.67 12.51 -7.91
CA ALA A 66 12.52 13.72 -7.11
C ALA A 66 11.91 13.40 -5.74
N THR A 67 12.48 13.95 -4.66
CA THR A 67 12.00 13.71 -3.27
C THR A 67 10.50 14.00 -3.09
N GLY A 68 9.96 14.96 -3.85
CA GLY A 68 8.53 15.30 -3.84
C GLY A 68 7.62 14.22 -4.45
N ASP A 69 8.18 13.33 -5.28
CA ASP A 69 7.45 12.29 -6.00
C ASP A 69 7.54 10.92 -5.31
N LEU A 70 8.52 10.71 -4.43
CA LEU A 70 8.65 9.49 -3.60
C LEU A 70 7.34 9.05 -2.93
N PRO A 71 6.50 9.95 -2.37
CA PRO A 71 5.23 9.54 -1.77
C PRO A 71 4.30 8.82 -2.75
N TYR A 72 4.38 9.09 -4.05
CA TYR A 72 3.50 8.48 -5.05
C TYR A 72 3.83 7.01 -5.32
N LEU A 73 5.01 6.51 -4.88
CA LEU A 73 5.32 5.07 -4.88
C LEU A 73 4.29 4.28 -4.06
N THR A 74 3.64 4.93 -3.07
CA THR A 74 2.68 4.29 -2.14
C THR A 74 1.22 4.31 -2.62
N VAL A 75 0.93 4.83 -3.81
CA VAL A 75 -0.46 4.94 -4.32
C VAL A 75 -1.13 3.56 -4.39
N SER A 76 -0.48 2.56 -5.01
CA SER A 76 -1.03 1.21 -5.12
C SER A 76 -1.20 0.54 -3.75
N TYR A 77 -0.28 0.78 -2.80
CA TYR A 77 -0.42 0.30 -1.43
C TYR A 77 -1.70 0.84 -0.77
N HIS A 78 -1.93 2.15 -0.83
CA HIS A 78 -3.12 2.76 -0.24
C HIS A 78 -4.41 2.31 -0.92
N LEU A 79 -4.39 2.09 -2.23
CA LEU A 79 -5.53 1.56 -2.98
C LEU A 79 -5.85 0.12 -2.55
N ALA A 80 -4.85 -0.73 -2.38
CA ALA A 80 -5.00 -2.09 -1.89
C ALA A 80 -5.63 -2.16 -0.49
N GLU A 81 -5.24 -1.25 0.42
CA GLU A 81 -5.81 -1.15 1.76
C GLU A 81 -7.29 -0.76 1.75
N LEU A 82 -7.69 0.21 0.92
CA LEU A 82 -9.09 0.62 0.81
C LEU A 82 -9.95 -0.43 0.09
N LEU A 83 -9.42 -1.10 -0.94
CA LEU A 83 -10.13 -2.19 -1.61
C LEU A 83 -10.53 -3.31 -0.63
N GLN A 84 -9.69 -3.59 0.38
CA GLN A 84 -10.01 -4.55 1.43
C GLN A 84 -11.12 -4.07 2.38
N ARG A 85 -11.30 -2.76 2.54
CA ARG A 85 -12.35 -2.14 3.36
C ARG A 85 -13.66 -1.93 2.60
N SER A 86 -13.65 -2.08 1.27
CA SER A 86 -14.84 -1.89 0.44
C SER A 86 -15.91 -2.97 0.70
N TYR A 87 -17.17 -2.52 0.70
CA TYR A 87 -18.33 -3.40 0.76
C TYR A 87 -18.76 -3.73 -0.66
N THR A 88 -18.65 -5.00 -1.04
CA THR A 88 -19.00 -5.52 -2.36
C THR A 88 -19.78 -6.82 -2.20
N SER A 89 -20.70 -7.09 -3.12
CA SER A 89 -21.35 -8.40 -3.24
C SER A 89 -20.38 -9.46 -3.78
N ASP A 90 -19.37 -9.06 -4.55
CA ASP A 90 -18.32 -9.93 -5.07
C ASP A 90 -16.99 -9.69 -4.35
N ARG A 91 -16.88 -10.27 -3.14
CA ARG A 91 -15.69 -10.13 -2.30
C ARG A 91 -14.44 -10.74 -2.94
N VAL A 92 -14.59 -11.81 -3.72
CA VAL A 92 -13.46 -12.50 -4.37
C VAL A 92 -12.79 -11.57 -5.38
N SER A 93 -13.58 -10.91 -6.22
CA SER A 93 -13.04 -9.96 -7.20
C SER A 93 -12.36 -8.77 -6.52
N SER A 94 -12.93 -8.21 -5.45
CA SER A 94 -12.27 -7.12 -4.71
C SER A 94 -10.96 -7.54 -4.05
N LEU A 95 -10.86 -8.77 -3.53
CA LEU A 95 -9.61 -9.29 -2.96
C LEU A 95 -8.54 -9.53 -4.03
N ARG A 96 -8.92 -10.06 -5.21
CA ARG A 96 -8.00 -10.18 -6.35
C ARG A 96 -7.46 -8.83 -6.80
N ARG A 97 -8.34 -7.83 -6.85
CA ARG A 97 -7.98 -6.45 -7.20
C ARG A 97 -7.04 -5.84 -6.16
N ALA A 98 -7.28 -6.07 -4.87
CA ALA A 98 -6.38 -5.64 -3.81
C ALA A 98 -5.01 -6.33 -3.90
N LEU A 99 -4.99 -7.64 -4.19
CA LEU A 99 -3.75 -8.39 -4.38
C LEU A 99 -2.92 -7.82 -5.54
N GLU A 100 -3.54 -7.56 -6.69
CA GLU A 100 -2.86 -6.95 -7.84
C GLU A 100 -2.21 -5.61 -7.48
N GLN A 101 -2.89 -4.79 -6.67
CA GLN A 101 -2.34 -3.51 -6.21
C GLN A 101 -1.17 -3.69 -5.23
N TYR A 102 -1.22 -4.70 -4.35
CA TYR A 102 -0.07 -5.04 -3.52
C TYR A 102 1.12 -5.54 -4.34
N GLU A 103 0.87 -6.37 -5.36
CA GLU A 103 1.92 -6.85 -6.26
C GLU A 103 2.58 -5.69 -7.01
N ARG A 104 1.78 -4.78 -7.58
CA ARG A 104 2.28 -3.55 -8.24
C ARG A 104 3.17 -2.72 -7.32
N TYR A 105 2.77 -2.58 -6.05
CA TYR A 105 3.56 -1.87 -5.05
C TYR A 105 4.88 -2.58 -4.74
N LEU A 106 4.83 -3.90 -4.49
CA LEU A 106 6.03 -4.67 -4.15
C LEU A 106 7.01 -4.76 -5.32
N THR A 107 6.53 -4.97 -6.55
CA THR A 107 7.37 -4.89 -7.76
C THR A 107 8.07 -3.54 -7.83
N ARG A 108 7.32 -2.45 -7.62
CA ARG A 108 7.90 -1.11 -7.65
C ARG A 108 8.97 -0.90 -6.59
N LEU A 109 8.80 -1.44 -5.39
CA LEU A 109 9.83 -1.39 -4.35
C LEU A 109 11.06 -2.23 -4.72
N ASP A 110 10.87 -3.38 -5.37
CA ASP A 110 11.98 -4.23 -5.82
C ASP A 110 12.77 -3.58 -6.96
N ASP A 111 12.07 -2.99 -7.95
CA ASP A 111 12.66 -2.26 -9.09
C ASP A 111 13.62 -1.15 -8.62
N TYR A 112 13.27 -0.47 -7.53
CA TYR A 112 14.05 0.63 -6.94
C TYR A 112 14.94 0.19 -5.76
N GLU A 113 15.13 -1.12 -5.56
CA GLU A 113 15.96 -1.69 -4.50
C GLU A 113 15.61 -1.20 -3.07
N LEU A 114 14.33 -0.88 -2.85
CA LEU A 114 13.79 -0.40 -1.57
C LEU A 114 13.47 -1.54 -0.58
N LEU A 115 13.47 -2.79 -1.05
CA LEU A 115 13.29 -3.96 -0.20
C LEU A 115 14.62 -4.32 0.49
N ASN A 116 14.58 -4.46 1.82
CA ASN A 116 15.73 -5.03 2.53
C ASN A 116 15.92 -6.52 2.16
N ASP A 117 17.11 -7.07 2.42
CA ASP A 117 17.47 -8.46 2.07
C ASP A 117 16.45 -9.53 2.52
N LYS A 118 15.82 -9.34 3.68
CA LYS A 118 14.84 -10.31 4.20
C LYS A 118 13.54 -10.24 3.41
N ASP A 119 13.03 -9.03 3.18
CA ASP A 119 11.77 -8.82 2.47
C ASP A 119 11.93 -9.12 0.97
N LYS A 120 13.09 -8.83 0.37
CA LYS A 120 13.42 -9.24 -1.01
C LYS A 120 13.35 -10.75 -1.20
N LYS A 121 13.97 -11.53 -0.31
CA LYS A 121 13.87 -13.01 -0.32
C LYS A 121 12.44 -13.52 -0.17
N LEU A 122 11.61 -12.83 0.61
CA LEU A 122 10.20 -13.19 0.73
C LEU A 122 9.43 -12.87 -0.53
N TYR A 123 9.72 -11.73 -1.15
CA TYR A 123 9.12 -11.34 -2.41
C TYR A 123 9.51 -12.33 -3.53
N GLU A 124 10.78 -12.72 -3.64
CA GLU A 124 11.26 -13.76 -4.58
C GLU A 124 10.56 -15.11 -4.37
N ARG A 125 10.37 -15.53 -3.11
CA ARG A 125 9.62 -16.75 -2.80
C ARG A 125 8.15 -16.64 -3.17
N TYR A 126 7.56 -15.47 -2.98
CA TYR A 126 6.19 -15.19 -3.37
C TYR A 126 6.04 -15.25 -4.90
N THR A 127 6.86 -14.53 -5.65
CA THR A 127 6.80 -14.48 -7.12
C THR A 127 7.07 -15.84 -7.76
N ALA A 128 7.93 -16.67 -7.16
CA ALA A 128 8.20 -18.03 -7.64
C ALA A 128 6.97 -18.96 -7.52
N ASN A 129 6.16 -18.83 -6.47
CA ASN A 129 4.93 -19.62 -6.30
C ASN A 129 3.88 -18.90 -5.44
N PRO A 130 3.09 -17.97 -6.03
CA PRO A 130 2.11 -17.20 -5.27
C PRO A 130 1.01 -18.07 -4.66
N ALA A 131 0.58 -19.12 -5.38
CA ALA A 131 -0.55 -19.96 -4.98
C ALA A 131 -0.28 -20.80 -3.73
N SER A 132 0.98 -21.19 -3.49
CA SER A 132 1.38 -21.94 -2.29
C SER A 132 2.22 -21.12 -1.32
N PHE A 133 2.36 -19.80 -1.55
CA PHE A 133 3.17 -18.96 -0.69
C PHE A 133 2.56 -18.89 0.72
N SER A 134 3.41 -19.07 1.72
CA SER A 134 3.04 -18.82 3.10
C SER A 134 4.22 -18.26 3.87
N LEU A 135 3.95 -17.23 4.65
CA LEU A 135 4.90 -16.65 5.60
C LEU A 135 5.19 -17.58 6.78
N THR A 136 4.32 -18.56 7.03
CA THR A 136 4.45 -19.46 8.18
C THR A 136 4.24 -20.93 7.80
N PRO A 137 4.94 -21.88 8.43
CA PRO A 137 4.66 -23.30 8.22
C PRO A 137 3.26 -23.64 8.70
N VAL A 138 2.48 -24.35 7.88
CA VAL A 138 1.08 -24.71 8.19
C VAL A 138 1.00 -25.67 9.39
N ASN A 139 2.04 -26.50 9.58
CA ASN A 139 2.06 -27.60 10.55
C ASN A 139 2.90 -27.31 11.81
N ASP A 140 3.40 -26.10 12.00
CA ASP A 140 4.21 -25.75 13.16
C ASP A 140 3.63 -24.52 13.88
N ALA A 141 3.03 -24.75 15.04
CA ALA A 141 2.45 -23.70 15.87
C ALA A 141 3.51 -22.83 16.55
N ALA A 142 4.66 -23.41 16.92
CA ALA A 142 5.76 -22.68 17.56
C ALA A 142 6.42 -21.72 16.55
N ALA A 143 6.73 -22.21 15.35
CA ALA A 143 7.28 -21.40 14.27
C ALA A 143 6.30 -20.29 13.84
N ARG A 144 4.98 -20.57 13.75
CA ARG A 144 3.95 -19.55 13.50
C ARG A 144 3.98 -18.42 14.52
N ARG A 145 4.08 -18.78 15.80
CA ARG A 145 4.14 -17.80 16.90
C ARG A 145 5.40 -16.96 16.81
N GLU A 146 6.54 -17.58 16.53
CA GLU A 146 7.82 -16.88 16.43
C GLU A 146 7.85 -15.88 15.27
N VAL A 147 7.39 -16.28 14.07
CA VAL A 147 7.26 -15.36 12.93
C VAL A 147 6.39 -14.16 13.28
N LYS A 148 5.25 -14.39 13.93
CA LYS A 148 4.35 -13.30 14.34
C LYS A 148 4.99 -12.36 15.36
N ILE A 149 5.73 -12.89 16.34
CA ILE A 149 6.45 -12.08 17.33
C ILE A 149 7.53 -11.24 16.65
N ASN A 150 8.32 -11.83 15.76
CA ASN A 150 9.39 -11.11 15.06
C ASN A 150 8.83 -10.01 14.17
N ARG A 151 7.77 -10.28 13.40
CA ARG A 151 7.10 -9.25 12.58
C ARG A 151 6.50 -8.13 13.41
N PHE A 152 5.90 -8.44 14.55
CA PHE A 152 5.40 -7.42 15.47
C PHE A 152 6.51 -6.54 16.04
N ARG A 153 7.67 -7.12 16.36
CA ARG A 153 8.84 -6.36 16.82
C ARG A 153 9.39 -5.45 15.72
N GLU A 154 9.59 -5.98 14.52
CA GLU A 154 10.05 -5.21 13.34
C GLU A 154 9.11 -4.03 13.05
N GLU A 155 7.79 -4.26 13.03
CA GLU A 155 6.80 -3.21 12.82
C GLU A 155 6.84 -2.14 13.93
N LYS A 156 6.96 -2.57 15.19
CA LYS A 156 7.06 -1.66 16.33
C LYS A 156 8.31 -0.78 16.25
N GLU A 157 9.46 -1.37 15.94
CA GLU A 157 10.73 -0.64 15.80
C GLU A 157 10.65 0.37 14.64
N LEU A 158 10.08 -0.02 13.50
CA LEU A 158 9.90 0.87 12.36
C LEU A 158 8.98 2.05 12.70
N LYS A 159 7.86 1.80 13.38
CA LYS A 159 6.94 2.86 13.85
C LYS A 159 7.63 3.82 14.82
N GLN A 160 8.44 3.31 15.76
CA GLN A 160 9.20 4.15 16.68
C GLN A 160 10.21 5.04 15.94
N ARG A 161 10.94 4.48 14.96
CA ARG A 161 11.87 5.27 14.13
C ARG A 161 11.16 6.36 13.34
N LEU A 162 9.99 6.07 12.77
CA LEU A 162 9.17 7.06 12.06
C LEU A 162 8.70 8.16 13.01
N GLN A 163 8.19 7.81 14.19
CA GLN A 163 7.71 8.78 15.18
C GLN A 163 8.83 9.74 15.62
N VAL A 164 10.03 9.22 15.91
CA VAL A 164 11.18 10.06 16.30
C VAL A 164 11.54 11.06 15.19
N LYS A 165 11.49 10.65 13.92
CA LYS A 165 11.74 11.55 12.79
C LYS A 165 10.68 12.65 12.65
N TYR A 166 9.41 12.39 12.98
CA TYR A 166 8.36 13.42 12.94
C TYR A 166 8.39 14.38 14.15
N THR A 167 9.02 14.00 15.27
CA THR A 167 9.13 14.85 16.46
C THR A 167 10.37 15.75 16.47
N LEU A 168 11.37 15.45 15.64
CA LEU A 168 12.64 16.18 15.57
C LEU A 168 12.69 17.27 14.48
N PHE A 169 11.57 17.54 13.81
CA PHE A 169 11.35 18.65 12.88
C PHE A 169 10.06 19.37 13.25
#